data_AF-A0A1W9MJW8-F1
#
_entry.id   AF-A0A1W9MJW8-F1
#
_cell.length_a   1.000
_cell.length_b   1.000
_cell.length_c   1.000
_cell.angle_alpha   90.00
_cell.angle_beta   90.00
_cell.angle_gamma   90.00
#
_symmetry.space_group_name_H-M   'P 1'
#
loop_
_entity.id
_entity.type
_entity.pdbx_description
1 polymer ?
#
loop_
_entity_poly.entity_id
_entity_poly.type
_entity_poly.pdbx_seq_one_letter_code
_entity_poly.pdbx_strand_id
1 'polypeptide(L)'
;MSSLNQNNKMALWNNETEIQFFTEALKNFASPEQIFYNLQGGYYAYVPKGSDAEGQTLQSRNSLIGQFTEKWCKTLFEPIAAELGLFAINGVVCEELGLTKQSSADLAFCTTNNRVVAK
;
A
#
# COMPACT_ATOMS: atom_id res chain seq x y z
N MET A 1 25.76 19.15 21.83
CA MET A 1 25.06 20.38 21.42
C MET A 1 23.93 19.96 20.49
N SER A 2 22.70 20.09 20.98
CA SER A 2 21.39 19.98 20.30
C SER A 2 21.19 18.86 19.28
N SER A 3 20.67 17.70 19.68
CA SER A 3 19.22 17.41 19.71
C SER A 3 18.55 17.46 18.33
N LEU A 4 18.60 16.33 17.63
CA LEU A 4 17.51 15.92 16.75
C LEU A 4 16.96 14.61 17.31
N ASN A 5 16.14 14.72 18.35
CA ASN A 5 14.99 13.83 18.44
C ASN A 5 14.13 14.14 17.21
N GLN A 6 14.48 13.53 16.07
CA GLN A 6 13.45 13.25 15.08
C GLN A 6 12.59 12.17 15.73
N ASN A 7 11.60 12.63 16.51
CA ASN A 7 10.31 11.96 16.48
C ASN A 7 9.88 12.04 15.01
N ASN A 8 10.38 11.11 14.19
CA ASN A 8 9.84 10.80 12.88
C ASN A 8 8.43 10.36 13.18
N LYS A 9 7.53 11.33 13.24
CA LYS A 9 6.10 11.10 13.35
C LYS A 9 5.78 10.36 12.07
N MET A 10 5.80 9.03 12.13
CA MET A 10 5.32 8.20 11.05
C MET A 10 3.86 8.61 10.86
N ALA A 11 3.65 9.49 9.89
CA ALA A 11 2.31 9.93 9.57
C ALA A 11 1.60 8.69 9.05
N LEU A 12 0.47 8.36 9.69
CA LEU A 12 -0.45 7.41 9.11
C LEU A 12 -0.97 7.96 7.77
N TRP A 13 -1.67 7.10 7.03
CA TRP A 13 -2.20 7.43 5.72
C TRP A 13 -2.88 8.81 5.69
N ASN A 14 -2.48 9.64 4.73
CA ASN A 14 -2.97 11.01 4.58
C ASN A 14 -2.99 11.43 3.11
N ASN A 15 -3.47 12.64 2.83
CA ASN A 15 -3.59 13.17 1.47
C ASN A 15 -2.24 13.22 0.72
N GLU A 16 -1.12 13.44 1.41
CA GLU A 16 0.20 13.44 0.77
C GLU A 16 0.57 12.04 0.29
N THR A 17 0.25 11.01 1.07
CA THR A 17 0.41 9.60 0.69
C THR A 17 -0.45 9.24 -0.52
N GLU A 18 -1.69 9.76 -0.58
CA GLU A 18 -2.57 9.56 -1.76
C GLU A 18 -1.99 10.23 -3.02
N ILE A 19 -1.52 11.48 -2.90
CA ILE A 19 -0.86 12.20 -4.00
C ILE A 19 0.37 11.44 -4.48
N GLN A 20 1.16 10.89 -3.54
CA GLN A 20 2.31 10.05 -3.86
C GLN A 20 1.89 8.81 -4.65
N PHE A 21 0.86 8.08 -4.19
CA PHE A 21 0.32 6.92 -4.91
C PHE A 21 -0.03 7.28 -6.35
N PHE A 22 -0.85 8.31 -6.57
CA PHE A 22 -1.26 8.71 -7.92
C PHE A 22 -0.06 9.12 -8.79
N THR A 23 0.89 9.86 -8.22
CA THR A 23 2.09 10.32 -8.93
C THR A 23 2.98 9.14 -9.35
N GLU A 24 3.20 8.18 -8.45
CA GLU A 24 4.01 6.99 -8.74
C GLU A 24 3.30 6.04 -9.71
N ALA A 25 1.98 5.88 -9.57
CA ALA A 25 1.19 5.03 -10.46
C ALA A 25 1.25 5.53 -11.91
N LEU A 26 1.00 6.83 -12.12
CA LEU A 26 1.08 7.45 -13.45
C LEU A 26 2.47 7.35 -14.09
N LYS A 27 3.53 7.46 -13.27
CA LYS A 27 4.91 7.43 -13.76
C LYS A 27 5.35 6.04 -14.20
N ASN A 28 4.87 5.01 -13.53
CA ASN A 28 5.52 3.70 -13.59
C ASN A 28 4.64 2.58 -14.16
N PHE A 29 3.35 2.54 -13.83
CA PHE A 29 2.58 1.29 -14.02
C PHE A 29 1.07 1.45 -14.27
N ALA A 30 0.55 2.66 -14.44
CA ALA A 30 -0.87 2.88 -14.71
C ALA A 30 -1.12 4.00 -15.71
N SER A 31 -2.07 3.79 -16.63
CA SER A 31 -2.66 4.88 -17.41
C SER A 31 -3.67 5.65 -16.57
N PRO A 32 -3.97 6.93 -16.91
CA PRO A 32 -4.94 7.73 -16.17
C PRO A 32 -6.31 7.05 -15.99
N GLU A 33 -6.79 6.33 -17.00
CA GLU A 33 -8.08 5.61 -16.98
C GLU A 33 -8.10 4.46 -15.97
N GLN A 34 -6.94 3.92 -15.60
CA GLN A 34 -6.84 2.82 -14.63
C GLN A 34 -6.92 3.30 -13.18
N ILE A 35 -6.73 4.60 -12.93
CA ILE A 35 -6.65 5.15 -11.56
C ILE A 35 -7.51 6.40 -11.34
N PHE A 36 -8.09 6.98 -12.40
CA PHE A 36 -8.99 8.12 -12.33
C PHE A 36 -10.30 7.85 -13.09
N TYR A 37 -11.40 8.36 -12.55
CA TYR A 37 -12.68 8.40 -13.24
C TYR A 37 -12.59 9.38 -14.41
N ASN A 38 -12.95 8.93 -15.60
CA ASN A 38 -13.13 9.81 -16.75
C ASN A 38 -14.58 10.28 -16.78
N LEU A 39 -14.81 11.53 -16.37
CA LEU A 39 -16.12 12.18 -16.30
C LEU A 39 -16.17 13.38 -17.26
N GLN A 40 -17.37 13.91 -17.52
CA GLN A 40 -17.54 15.10 -18.38
C GLN A 40 -16.74 16.29 -17.83
N GLY A 41 -15.58 16.56 -18.42
CA GLY A 41 -14.67 17.64 -18.02
C GLY A 41 -13.30 17.19 -17.50
N GLY A 42 -12.98 15.89 -17.48
CA GLY A 42 -11.60 15.41 -17.25
C GLY A 42 -11.50 14.18 -16.34
N TYR A 43 -10.28 13.95 -15.84
CA TYR A 43 -9.95 12.84 -14.95
C TYR A 43 -10.05 13.26 -13.48
N TYR A 44 -10.72 12.44 -12.67
CA TYR A 44 -10.95 12.69 -11.24
C TYR A 44 -10.51 11.50 -10.39
N ALA A 45 -9.80 11.75 -9.27
CA ALA A 45 -9.49 10.73 -8.27
C ALA A 45 -10.75 10.23 -7.55
N TYR A 46 -11.67 11.14 -7.26
CA TYR A 46 -12.92 10.87 -6.57
C TYR A 46 -14.08 11.47 -7.35
N VAL A 47 -15.20 10.76 -7.41
CA VAL A 47 -16.42 11.26 -8.04
C VAL A 47 -16.93 12.48 -7.26
N PRO A 48 -17.15 13.64 -7.92
CA PRO A 48 -17.68 14.82 -7.25
C PRO A 48 -19.04 14.53 -6.60
N LYS A 49 -19.31 15.13 -5.44
CA LYS A 49 -20.61 14.97 -4.75
C LYS A 49 -21.74 15.48 -5.64
N GLY A 50 -22.79 14.67 -5.81
CA GLY A 50 -23.95 15.00 -6.63
C GLY A 50 -23.82 14.64 -8.11
N SER A 51 -22.67 14.09 -8.53
CA SER A 51 -22.48 13.52 -9.86
C SER A 51 -22.68 12.00 -9.82
N ASP A 52 -23.27 11.43 -10.88
CA ASP A 52 -23.28 9.99 -11.07
C ASP A 52 -21.88 9.55 -11.52
N ALA A 53 -21.40 8.44 -10.95
CA ALA A 53 -20.16 7.80 -11.36
C ALA A 53 -20.32 7.03 -12.69
N GLU A 54 -21.50 7.11 -13.32
CA GLU A 54 -21.89 6.33 -14.50
C GLU A 54 -21.71 4.82 -14.27
N GLY A 55 -21.94 4.36 -13.03
CA GLY A 55 -21.73 2.97 -12.62
C GLY A 55 -20.26 2.53 -12.48
N GLN A 56 -19.29 3.43 -12.59
CA GLN A 56 -17.87 3.11 -12.41
C GLN A 56 -17.53 2.93 -10.92
N THR A 57 -16.86 1.82 -10.58
CA THR A 57 -16.44 1.50 -9.19
C THR A 57 -14.91 1.55 -9.03
N LEU A 58 -14.24 2.39 -9.82
CA LEU A 58 -12.79 2.36 -10.03
C LEU A 58 -11.99 2.38 -8.72
N GLN A 59 -12.33 3.27 -7.78
CA GLN A 59 -11.56 3.40 -6.53
C GLN A 59 -11.77 2.24 -5.56
N SER A 60 -12.98 1.66 -5.49
CA SER A 60 -13.27 0.57 -4.54
C SER A 60 -12.65 -0.78 -4.94
N ARG A 61 -12.22 -0.93 -6.20
CA ARG A 61 -11.71 -2.18 -6.77
C ARG A 61 -10.36 -2.03 -7.47
N ASN A 62 -9.63 -0.95 -7.17
CA ASN A 62 -8.34 -0.74 -7.79
C ASN A 62 -7.28 -1.63 -7.12
N SER A 63 -6.84 -2.68 -7.79
CA SER A 63 -5.76 -3.53 -7.25
C SER A 63 -4.43 -2.77 -7.12
N LEU A 64 -4.22 -1.68 -7.86
CA LEU A 64 -2.99 -0.89 -7.83
C LEU A 64 -2.80 -0.17 -6.50
N ILE A 65 -3.88 0.37 -5.90
CA ILE A 65 -3.79 1.01 -4.58
C ILE A 65 -3.51 -0.03 -3.51
N GLY A 66 -4.08 -1.23 -3.61
CA GLY A 66 -3.79 -2.34 -2.71
C GLY A 66 -2.29 -2.67 -2.65
N GLN A 67 -1.67 -2.87 -3.82
CA GLN A 67 -0.22 -3.14 -3.89
C GLN A 67 0.64 -2.01 -3.33
N PHE A 68 0.23 -0.76 -3.53
CA PHE A 68 0.91 0.39 -2.93
C PHE A 68 0.76 0.39 -1.41
N THR A 69 -0.45 0.18 -0.91
CA THR A 69 -0.75 0.12 0.53
C THR A 69 0.01 -1.02 1.22
N GLU A 70 0.17 -2.18 0.60
CA GLU A 70 0.99 -3.28 1.17
C GLU A 70 2.44 -2.85 1.41
N LYS A 71 3.07 -2.20 0.41
CA LYS A 71 4.44 -1.68 0.54
C LYS A 71 4.53 -0.57 1.58
N TRP A 72 3.56 0.34 1.58
CA TRP A 72 3.47 1.41 2.56
C TRP A 72 3.35 0.86 3.99
N CYS A 73 2.50 -0.15 4.20
CA CYS A 73 2.37 -0.85 5.48
C CYS A 73 3.69 -1.47 5.91
N LYS A 74 4.42 -2.15 5.00
CA LYS A 74 5.74 -2.67 5.34
C LYS A 74 6.66 -1.57 5.88
N THR A 75 6.77 -0.44 5.18
CA THR A 75 7.59 0.70 5.63
C THR A 75 7.13 1.25 6.98
N LEU A 76 5.82 1.33 7.22
CA LEU A 76 5.25 1.76 8.50
C LEU A 76 5.63 0.80 9.65
N PHE A 77 5.60 -0.51 9.39
CA PHE A 77 5.82 -1.52 10.42
C PHE A 77 7.29 -1.95 10.57
N GLU A 78 8.17 -1.59 9.63
CA GLU A 78 9.59 -1.96 9.64
C GLU A 78 10.34 -1.53 10.92
N PRO A 79 10.14 -0.31 11.47
CA PRO A 79 10.75 0.07 12.75
C PRO A 79 10.27 -0.80 13.93
N ILE A 80 8.98 -1.14 13.94
CA ILE A 80 8.38 -1.99 15.00
C ILE A 80 8.96 -3.41 14.91
N ALA A 81 9.07 -3.97 13.70
CA ALA A 81 9.69 -5.27 13.50
C ALA A 81 11.15 -5.26 13.99
N ALA A 82 11.91 -4.20 13.70
CA ALA A 82 13.28 -4.06 14.13
C ALA A 82 13.42 -4.00 15.67
N GLU A 83 12.54 -3.28 16.37
CA GLU A 83 12.49 -3.25 17.84
C GLU A 83 12.26 -4.64 18.45
N LEU A 84 11.53 -5.51 17.75
CA LEU A 84 11.27 -6.90 18.15
C LEU A 84 12.37 -7.88 17.71
N GLY A 85 13.40 -7.42 17.00
CA GLY A 85 14.42 -8.30 16.40
C GLY A 85 13.89 -9.15 15.23
N LEU A 86 12.86 -8.67 14.54
CA LEU A 86 12.16 -9.34 13.43
C LEU A 86 12.28 -8.52 12.13
N PHE A 87 11.78 -9.11 11.04
CA PHE A 87 11.69 -8.50 9.71
C PHE A 87 10.24 -8.32 9.29
N ALA A 88 9.88 -7.13 8.80
CA ALA A 88 8.60 -6.89 8.13
C ALA A 88 8.69 -7.29 6.65
N ILE A 89 7.88 -8.26 6.20
CA ILE A 89 7.98 -8.85 4.86
C ILE A 89 6.60 -8.91 4.20
N ASN A 90 6.46 -8.36 3.00
CA ASN A 90 5.24 -8.52 2.19
C ASN A 90 5.22 -9.86 1.46
N GLY A 91 4.02 -10.41 1.22
CA GLY A 91 3.80 -11.58 0.38
C GLY A 91 4.34 -12.88 0.96
N VAL A 92 4.33 -13.04 2.29
CA VAL A 92 4.93 -14.20 2.98
C VAL A 92 4.13 -15.47 2.70
N VAL A 93 4.86 -16.54 2.37
CA VAL A 93 4.36 -17.88 2.11
C VAL A 93 4.79 -18.79 3.26
N CYS A 94 3.81 -19.45 3.87
CA CYS A 94 3.97 -20.44 4.93
C CYS A 94 2.88 -21.50 4.75
N GLU A 95 3.22 -22.59 4.06
CA GLU A 95 2.27 -23.65 3.69
C GLU A 95 1.67 -24.32 4.94
N GLU A 96 2.43 -24.40 6.04
CA GLU A 96 1.97 -24.96 7.31
C GLU A 96 0.85 -24.14 7.98
N LEU A 97 0.73 -22.86 7.64
CA LEU A 97 -0.35 -21.97 8.08
C LEU A 97 -1.42 -21.75 6.99
N GLY A 98 -1.35 -22.48 5.87
CA GLY A 98 -2.25 -22.31 4.73
C GLY A 98 -1.99 -21.04 3.92
N LEU A 99 -0.86 -20.36 4.15
CA LEU A 99 -0.44 -19.19 3.37
C LEU A 99 0.34 -19.65 2.14
N THR A 100 -0.40 -20.06 1.12
CA THR A 100 0.16 -20.56 -0.14
C THR A 100 0.73 -19.42 -0.99
N LYS A 101 1.40 -19.75 -2.11
CA LYS A 101 1.81 -18.73 -3.10
C LYS A 101 0.63 -17.97 -3.73
N GLN A 102 -0.54 -18.59 -3.80
CA GLN A 102 -1.76 -18.02 -4.37
C GLN A 102 -2.54 -17.18 -3.34
N SER A 103 -2.29 -17.38 -2.05
CA SER A 103 -2.93 -16.69 -0.93
C SER A 103 -1.91 -16.34 0.15
N SER A 104 -0.82 -15.69 -0.26
CA SER A 104 0.24 -15.28 0.66
C SER A 104 -0.26 -14.17 1.59
N ALA A 105 0.38 -14.02 2.76
CA ALA A 105 0.07 -12.89 3.63
C ALA A 105 0.50 -11.56 3.01
N ASP A 106 -0.33 -10.53 3.14
CA ASP A 106 -0.03 -9.17 2.66
C ASP A 106 1.22 -8.60 3.35
N LEU A 107 1.36 -8.86 4.66
CA LEU A 107 2.50 -8.48 5.48
C LEU A 107 2.62 -9.45 6.67
N ALA A 108 3.84 -9.87 7.01
CA ALA A 108 4.11 -10.63 8.23
C ALA A 108 5.42 -10.19 8.88
N PHE A 109 5.52 -10.43 10.20
CA PHE A 109 6.79 -10.35 10.92
C PHE A 109 7.44 -11.73 10.95
N CYS A 110 8.69 -11.79 10.50
CA CYS A 110 9.44 -13.03 10.35
C CYS A 110 10.76 -12.95 11.12
N THR A 111 11.24 -14.09 11.60
CA THR A 111 12.55 -14.22 12.25
C THR A 111 13.72 -14.23 11.27
N THR A 112 13.43 -14.45 9.98
CA THR A 112 14.41 -14.37 8.88
C THR A 112 13.90 -13.45 7.79
N ASN A 113 14.81 -12.84 7.03
CA ASN A 113 14.45 -11.96 5.92
C ASN A 113 14.15 -12.75 4.63
N ASN A 114 13.22 -13.70 4.71
CA ASN A 114 12.84 -14.57 3.61
C ASN A 114 11.33 -14.54 3.38
N ARG A 115 10.92 -14.58 2.11
CA ARG A 115 9.51 -14.61 1.73
C ARG A 115 8.85 -15.97 1.93
N VAL A 116 9.60 -17.06 1.76
CA VAL A 116 9.14 -18.41 2.05
C VAL A 116 9.69 -18.78 3.41
N VAL A 117 8.79 -19.07 4.35
CA VAL A 117 9.14 -19.46 5.71
C VAL A 117 8.51 -20.81 6.02
N ALA A 118 9.27 -21.65 6.72
CA ALA A 118 8.78 -22.87 7.34
C ALA A 118 8.69 -22.63 8.85
N LYS A 119 7.84 -23.39 9.53
CA LYS A 119 7.68 -23.26 10.98
C LYS A 119 8.91 -23.73 11.76
#